data_AF-G2ILX3-F1
#
_entry.id   AF-G2ILX3-F1
#
_cell.length_a   1.000
_cell.length_b   1.000
_cell.length_c   1.000
_cell.angle_alpha   90.00
_cell.angle_beta   90.00
_cell.angle_gamma   90.00
#
_symmetry.space_group_name_H-M   'P 1'
#
loop_
_entity.id
_entity.type
_entity.pdbx_description
1 polymer ?
#
loop_
_entity_poly.entity_id
_entity_poly.type
_entity_poly.pdbx_seq_one_letter_code
_entity_poly.pdbx_strand_id
1 'polypeptide(L)'
;MLYTEFLEELSKAGLSVRAFAELIGMNPNSISNYARTGELPTHLAFIAVLMAEISERGGDYRAAMSKVQLSPKKPRGGARRGHFGGDKQTNLDLDI
;
A
#
# COMPACT_ATOMS: atom_id res chain seq x y z
N MET A 1 -2.09 -14.47 -5.95
CA MET A 1 -1.18 -13.74 -6.86
C MET A 1 0.17 -13.68 -6.17
N LEU A 2 1.19 -14.19 -6.85
CA LEU A 2 2.59 -14.06 -6.44
C LEU A 2 3.04 -12.61 -6.60
N TYR A 3 4.01 -12.21 -5.79
CA TYR A 3 4.58 -10.87 -5.86
C TYR A 3 5.20 -10.59 -7.23
N THR A 4 5.78 -11.60 -7.89
CA THR A 4 6.34 -11.48 -9.25
C THR A 4 5.25 -11.21 -10.30
N GLU A 5 4.12 -11.92 -10.25
CA GLU A 5 2.96 -11.68 -11.14
C GLU A 5 2.43 -10.25 -10.94
N PHE A 6 2.41 -9.76 -9.71
CA PHE A 6 2.05 -8.38 -9.42
C PHE A 6 2.99 -7.36 -10.08
N LEU A 7 4.30 -7.62 -10.12
CA LEU A 7 5.25 -6.74 -10.82
C LEU A 7 4.98 -6.71 -12.32
N GLU A 8 4.58 -7.83 -12.92
CA GLU A 8 4.21 -7.92 -14.33
C GLU A 8 2.95 -7.08 -14.61
N GLU A 9 1.92 -7.17 -13.76
CA GLU A 9 0.73 -6.32 -13.86
C GLU A 9 1.05 -4.82 -13.74
N LEU A 10 1.94 -4.44 -12.83
CA LEU A 10 2.39 -3.06 -12.74
C LEU A 10 3.14 -2.61 -14.00
N SER A 11 3.98 -3.47 -14.56
CA SER A 11 4.71 -3.20 -15.80
C SER A 11 3.77 -2.93 -16.97
N LYS A 12 2.71 -3.74 -17.14
CA LYS A 12 1.65 -3.54 -18.14
C LYS A 12 0.97 -2.18 -18.00
N ALA A 13 0.78 -1.72 -16.77
CA ALA A 13 0.21 -0.40 -16.47
C ALA A 13 1.22 0.77 -16.50
N GLY A 14 2.50 0.51 -16.80
CA GLY A 14 3.57 1.51 -16.78
C GLY A 14 3.85 2.07 -15.37
N LEU A 15 3.67 1.25 -14.33
CA LEU A 15 3.79 1.66 -12.94
C LEU A 15 4.99 1.02 -12.25
N SER A 16 5.60 1.80 -11.36
CA SER A 16 6.50 1.26 -10.34
C SER A 16 5.71 0.87 -9.09
N VAL A 17 6.27 -0.03 -8.27
CA VAL A 17 5.73 -0.38 -6.94
C VAL A 17 5.51 0.87 -6.09
N ARG A 18 6.42 1.84 -6.17
CA ARG A 18 6.31 3.11 -5.46
C ARG A 18 5.10 3.93 -5.93
N ALA A 19 4.94 4.11 -7.24
CA ALA A 19 3.83 4.87 -7.81
C ALA A 19 2.48 4.20 -7.50
N PHE A 20 2.43 2.87 -7.54
CA PHE A 20 1.26 2.11 -7.10
C PHE A 20 0.93 2.38 -5.63
N ALA A 21 1.91 2.27 -4.74
CA ALA A 21 1.72 2.52 -3.31
C ALA A 21 1.21 3.94 -3.04
N GLU A 22 1.79 4.95 -3.68
CA GLU A 22 1.37 6.35 -3.57
C GLU A 22 -0.08 6.53 -4.05
N LEU A 23 -0.45 5.91 -5.19
CA LEU A 23 -1.81 5.99 -5.75
C LEU A 23 -2.87 5.42 -4.80
N ILE A 24 -2.57 4.36 -4.07
CA ILE A 24 -3.51 3.72 -3.13
C ILE A 24 -3.36 4.21 -1.68
N GLY A 25 -2.55 5.25 -1.45
CA GLY A 25 -2.33 5.82 -0.12
C GLY A 25 -1.61 4.88 0.87
N MET A 26 -0.69 4.04 0.37
CA MET A 26 0.12 3.13 1.17
C MET A 26 1.60 3.52 1.16
N ASN A 27 2.30 3.16 2.24
CA ASN A 27 3.76 3.30 2.28
C ASN A 27 4.39 2.30 1.28
N PRO A 28 5.29 2.74 0.38
CA PRO A 28 5.98 1.85 -0.57
C PRO A 28 6.63 0.63 0.08
N ASN A 29 7.19 0.78 1.29
CA ASN A 29 7.82 -0.33 2.02
C ASN A 29 6.79 -1.38 2.44
N SER A 30 5.55 -0.99 2.73
CA SER A 30 4.48 -1.95 3.03
C SER A 30 4.16 -2.84 1.84
N ILE A 31 4.34 -2.35 0.61
CA ILE A 31 4.16 -3.15 -0.61
C ILE A 31 5.41 -4.00 -0.86
N SER A 32 6.60 -3.41 -0.84
CA SER A 32 7.85 -4.14 -1.11
C SER A 32 8.13 -5.26 -0.11
N ASN A 33 7.64 -5.15 1.14
CA ASN A 33 7.79 -6.20 2.14
C ASN A 33 7.13 -7.54 1.74
N TYR A 34 6.13 -7.53 0.85
CA TYR A 34 5.52 -8.75 0.33
C TYR A 34 6.46 -9.55 -0.58
N ALA A 35 7.53 -8.94 -1.11
CA ALA A 35 8.56 -9.66 -1.86
C ALA A 35 9.22 -10.77 -1.01
N ARG A 36 9.33 -10.57 0.30
CA ARG A 36 9.92 -11.55 1.22
C ARG A 36 9.05 -12.79 1.40
N THR A 37 7.73 -12.62 1.45
CA THR A 37 6.78 -13.72 1.59
C THR A 37 6.40 -14.33 0.24
N GLY A 38 6.66 -13.64 -0.87
CA GLY A 38 6.35 -14.08 -2.21
C GLY A 38 4.86 -13.96 -2.58
N GLU A 39 4.00 -13.69 -1.61
CA GLU A 39 2.55 -13.59 -1.81
C GLU A 39 2.03 -12.18 -1.56
N LEU A 40 1.12 -11.74 -2.43
CA LEU A 40 0.43 -10.46 -2.30
C LEU A 40 -0.97 -10.65 -1.70
N PRO A 41 -1.42 -9.76 -0.79
CA PRO A 41 -2.81 -9.73 -0.35
C PRO A 41 -3.80 -9.60 -1.52
N THR A 42 -4.89 -10.35 -1.46
CA THR A 42 -5.89 -10.46 -2.54
C THR A 42 -6.44 -9.12 -3.02
N HIS A 43 -6.70 -8.18 -2.12
CA HIS A 43 -7.24 -6.87 -2.49
C HIS A 43 -6.24 -6.02 -3.27
N LEU A 44 -4.94 -6.12 -2.98
CA LEU A 44 -3.90 -5.43 -3.76
C LEU A 44 -3.77 -6.05 -5.15
N ALA A 45 -3.91 -7.38 -5.24
CA ALA A 45 -3.93 -8.09 -6.52
C ALA A 45 -5.11 -7.63 -7.40
N PHE A 46 -6.31 -7.53 -6.85
CA PHE A 46 -7.48 -7.02 -7.59
C PHE A 46 -7.26 -5.60 -8.11
N ILE A 47 -6.71 -4.70 -7.29
CA ILE A 47 -6.45 -3.32 -7.71
C ILE A 47 -5.42 -3.29 -8.85
N ALA A 48 -4.32 -4.04 -8.74
CA ALA A 48 -3.29 -4.10 -9.77
C ALA A 48 -3.83 -4.60 -11.11
N VAL A 49 -4.57 -5.71 -11.10
CA VAL A 49 -5.19 -6.30 -12.32
C VAL A 49 -6.17 -5.32 -12.96
N LEU A 50 -7.04 -4.68 -12.18
CA LEU A 50 -7.99 -3.69 -12.72
C LEU A 50 -7.26 -2.51 -13.38
N MET A 51 -6.16 -2.05 -12.80
CA MET A 51 -5.40 -0.93 -13.35
C MET A 51 -4.68 -1.33 -14.65
N ALA A 52 -4.08 -2.53 -14.70
CA ALA A 52 -3.48 -3.08 -15.90
C ALA A 52 -4.52 -3.23 -17.01
N GLU A 53 -5.67 -3.82 -16.71
CA GLU A 53 -6.76 -4.02 -17.66
C GLU A 53 -7.31 -2.70 -18.23
N ILE A 54 -7.48 -1.66 -17.39
CA ILE A 54 -7.88 -0.32 -17.84
C ILE A 54 -6.81 0.26 -18.77
N SER A 55 -5.53 0.14 -18.42
CA SER A 55 -4.41 0.65 -19.21
C SER A 55 -4.32 -0.04 -20.57
N GLU A 56 -4.41 -1.37 -20.62
CA GLU A 56 -4.34 -2.17 -21.86
C GLU A 56 -5.49 -1.84 -22.82
N ARG A 57 -6.66 -1.50 -22.29
CA ARG A 57 -7.82 -1.04 -23.09
C ARG A 57 -7.73 0.43 -23.52
N GLY A 58 -6.62 1.11 -23.24
CA GLY A 58 -6.40 2.52 -23.57
C GLY A 58 -7.13 3.50 -22.65
N GLY A 59 -7.60 3.03 -21.50
CA GLY A 59 -8.26 3.87 -20.49
C GLY A 59 -7.27 4.56 -19.55
N ASP A 60 -7.71 5.66 -18.94
CA ASP A 60 -6.94 6.40 -17.94
C ASP A 60 -7.37 6.00 -16.52
N TYR A 61 -6.63 5.04 -15.94
CA TYR A 61 -6.86 4.62 -14.56
C TYR A 61 -6.57 5.74 -13.54
N ARG A 62 -5.73 6.74 -13.86
CA ARG A 62 -5.44 7.85 -12.94
C ARG A 62 -6.65 8.76 -12.83
N ALA A 63 -7.30 9.07 -13.94
CA ALA A 63 -8.57 9.79 -13.96
C ALA A 63 -9.71 9.00 -13.29
N ALA A 64 -9.71 7.66 -13.40
CA ALA A 64 -10.67 6.84 -12.67
C ALA A 64 -10.46 6.91 -11.14
N MET A 65 -9.22 6.76 -10.69
CA MET A 65 -8.85 6.73 -9.27
C MET A 65 -8.92 8.11 -8.60
N SER A 66 -8.77 9.21 -9.34
CA SER A 66 -8.84 10.58 -8.79
C SER A 66 -10.19 10.93 -8.15
N LYS A 67 -11.24 10.16 -8.44
CA LYS A 67 -12.56 10.27 -7.83
C LYS A 67 -12.58 9.82 -6.36
N VAL A 68 -11.56 9.10 -5.92
CA VAL A 68 -11.43 8.61 -4.55
C VAL A 68 -10.53 9.57 -3.76
N GLN A 69 -11.07 10.17 -2.69
CA GLN A 69 -10.25 10.95 -1.77
C GLN A 69 -9.37 10.02 -0.94
N LEU A 70 -8.05 10.14 -1.12
CA LEU A 70 -7.08 9.41 -0.30
C LEU A 70 -7.07 9.98 1.11
N SER A 71 -7.55 9.20 2.06
CA SER A 71 -7.38 9.48 3.49
C SER A 71 -6.14 8.75 3.99
N PRO A 72 -5.07 9.44 4.41
CA PRO A 72 -3.87 8.78 4.90
C PRO A 72 -4.21 7.92 6.12
N LYS A 73 -3.74 6.67 6.12
CA LYS A 73 -3.91 5.78 7.26
C LYS A 73 -3.23 6.41 8.49
N LYS A 74 -3.94 6.42 9.63
CA LYS A 74 -3.38 6.86 10.91
C LYS A 74 -2.06 6.11 11.16
N PRO A 75 -0.95 6.82 11.47
CA PRO A 75 0.29 6.18 11.87
C PRO A 75 0.03 5.19 13.01
N ARG A 76 0.57 3.98 12.88
CA ARG A 76 0.47 2.95 13.92
C ARG A 76 1.58 3.15 14.95
N GLY A 77 1.28 2.79 16.21
CA GLY A 77 2.21 2.96 17.34
C GLY A 77 2.32 4.41 17.82
N GLY A 78 3.16 4.66 18.83
CA GLY A 78 3.40 5.99 19.38
C GLY A 78 4.39 6.84 18.59
N ALA A 79 4.88 6.35 17.45
CA ALA A 79 5.84 7.08 16.63
C ALA A 79 5.22 8.38 16.07
N ARG A 80 5.84 9.51 16.39
CA ARG A 80 5.49 10.84 15.86
C ARG A 80 6.73 11.44 15.22
N ARG A 81 6.56 12.47 14.38
CA ARG A 81 7.71 13.16 13.76
C ARG A 81 8.66 13.65 14.86
N GLY A 82 9.92 13.20 14.82
CA GLY A 82 10.93 13.50 15.85
C GLY A 82 10.87 12.63 17.11
N HIS A 83 10.00 11.61 17.15
CA HIS A 83 9.81 10.76 18.32
C HIS A 83 9.61 9.29 17.93
N PHE A 84 10.67 8.48 18.10
CA PHE A 84 10.67 7.05 17.81
C PHE A 84 10.31 6.27 19.09
N GLY A 85 9.44 5.26 18.97
CA GLY A 85 9.04 4.39 20.08
C GLY A 85 7.79 4.82 20.85
N GLY A 86 7.38 6.09 20.77
CA GLY A 86 6.29 6.61 21.59
C GLY A 86 6.70 6.83 23.05
N ASP A 87 5.76 7.28 23.85
CA ASP A 87 6.00 7.45 25.29
C ASP A 87 6.28 6.09 25.93
N LYS A 88 7.24 6.05 26.86
CA LYS A 88 7.59 4.85 27.61
C LYS A 88 6.32 4.34 28.32
N GLN A 89 5.88 3.13 28.00
CA GLN A 89 4.79 2.48 28.73
C GLN A 89 5.21 2.36 30.21
N THR A 90 4.45 2.99 31.11
CA THR A 90 4.56 2.79 32.54
C THR A 90 3.79 1.53 32.92
N ASN A 91 4.24 0.81 33.95
CA ASN A 91 3.44 -0.29 34.51
C ASN A 91 2.08 0.26 34.93
N LEU A 92 1.02 -0.41 34.48
CA LEU A 92 -0.34 -0.13 34.91
C LEU A 92 -0.58 -0.99 36.15
N ASP A 93 -0.27 -0.43 37.32
CA ASP A 93 -0.68 -1.04 38.59
C ASP A 93 -2.20 -0.85 38.70
N LEU A 94 -2.96 -1.88 38.33
CA LEU A 94 -4.38 -1.96 38.61
C LEU A 94 -4.52 -2.48 40.04
N ASP A 95 -4.82 -1.60 40.97
CA ASP A 95 -5.30 -1.99 42.30
C ASP A 95 -6.65 -2.70 42.11
N ILE A 96 -6.64 -4.03 42.28
CA ILE A 96 -7.85 -4.89 42.31
C ILE A 96 -8.21 -5.14 43.78
#